data_AF-A0A5J4N6X6-F1
#
_entry.id   AF-A0A5J4N6X6-F1
#
_cell.length_a   1.000
_cell.length_b   1.000
_cell.length_c   1.000
_cell.angle_alpha   90.00
_cell.angle_beta   90.00
_cell.angle_gamma   90.00
#
_symmetry.space_group_name_H-M   'P 1'
#
loop_
_entity.id
_entity.type
_entity.pdbx_description
1 polymer ?
#
loop_
_entity_poly.entity_id
_entity_poly.type
_entity_poly.pdbx_seq_one_letter_code
_entity_poly.pdbx_strand_id
1 'polypeptide(L)'
;PIDFSSSKDVREKKKRQLEADFTETGAVLNTCLTEKFEDVTKVLNVYNFVSERVSGNLSAVNKIRRDLVDCKSLLSCNREELRRLWLELVEQRRCIELVDILDRLQSAPDALATLVNVHAWPEATELMLYTNELLKSEIAIVPALQSVKTDLAHKHKFIVDHLKKRLRCLLYDRPISLILEKHMKLSDVRKLVEPSQWPYSEQKSTNFTDDDVKTILFIAFIWLAHGCCFTTES
;
A
#
# COMPACT_ATOMS: atom_id res chain seq x y z
N PRO A 1 -60.67 103.56 -65.41
CA PRO A 1 -60.56 103.32 -63.95
C PRO A 1 -60.42 101.81 -63.70
N ILE A 2 -59.17 101.36 -63.66
CA ILE A 2 -58.80 99.94 -63.61
C ILE A 2 -58.66 99.51 -62.14
N ASP A 3 -59.19 98.33 -61.88
CA ASP A 3 -59.56 97.70 -60.62
C ASP A 3 -58.36 97.33 -59.69
N PHE A 4 -57.56 98.32 -59.29
CA PHE A 4 -56.32 98.12 -58.51
C PHE A 4 -56.56 97.65 -57.05
N SER A 5 -57.74 97.94 -56.47
CA SER A 5 -58.11 97.50 -55.11
C SER A 5 -58.30 95.98 -55.05
N SER A 6 -58.97 95.40 -56.06
CA SER A 6 -59.29 93.97 -56.15
C SER A 6 -58.03 93.09 -56.20
N SER A 7 -57.01 93.48 -56.98
CA SER A 7 -55.76 92.72 -57.11
C SER A 7 -54.88 92.71 -55.85
N LYS A 8 -54.91 93.81 -55.08
CA LYS A 8 -54.16 93.92 -53.81
C LYS A 8 -54.83 93.11 -52.70
N ASP A 9 -56.16 93.15 -52.61
CA ASP A 9 -56.93 92.35 -51.65
C ASP A 9 -56.83 90.85 -51.91
N VAL A 10 -56.86 90.41 -53.18
CA VAL A 10 -56.66 88.99 -53.53
C VAL A 10 -55.26 88.50 -53.13
N ARG A 11 -54.23 89.36 -53.28
CA ARG A 11 -52.85 89.02 -52.92
C ARG A 11 -52.66 88.94 -51.40
N GLU A 12 -53.24 89.89 -50.66
CA GLU A 12 -53.25 89.84 -49.19
C GLU A 12 -54.00 88.61 -48.67
N LYS A 13 -55.15 88.28 -49.27
CA LYS A 13 -55.91 87.09 -48.89
C LYS A 13 -55.12 85.80 -49.15
N LYS A 14 -54.44 85.68 -50.29
CA LYS A 14 -53.55 84.54 -50.58
C LYS A 14 -52.34 84.50 -49.66
N LYS A 15 -51.76 85.64 -49.31
CA LYS A 15 -50.66 85.71 -48.34
C LYS A 15 -51.10 85.20 -46.96
N ARG A 16 -52.25 85.67 -46.46
CA ARG A 16 -52.79 85.19 -45.17
C ARG A 16 -53.15 83.70 -45.21
N GLN A 17 -53.68 83.21 -46.34
CA GLN A 17 -53.95 81.78 -46.51
C GLN A 17 -52.67 80.97 -46.46
N LEU A 18 -51.62 81.39 -47.17
CA LEU A 18 -50.31 80.71 -47.13
C LEU A 18 -49.69 80.75 -45.74
N GLU A 19 -49.78 81.88 -45.02
CA GLU A 19 -49.30 81.97 -43.64
C GLU A 19 -50.08 81.05 -42.71
N ALA A 20 -51.41 80.94 -42.89
CA ALA A 20 -52.24 80.00 -42.14
C ALA A 20 -51.88 78.54 -42.46
N ASP A 21 -51.77 78.18 -43.74
CA ASP A 21 -51.44 76.82 -44.17
C ASP A 21 -50.01 76.43 -43.71
N PHE A 22 -49.04 77.35 -43.75
CA PHE A 22 -47.68 77.11 -43.25
C PHE A 22 -47.63 76.92 -41.74
N THR A 23 -48.39 77.73 -40.99
CA THR A 23 -48.45 77.62 -39.53
C THR A 23 -49.18 76.34 -39.10
N GLU A 24 -50.26 75.97 -39.80
CA GLU A 24 -50.98 74.72 -39.58
C GLU A 24 -50.11 73.50 -39.88
N THR A 25 -49.44 73.47 -41.04
CA THR A 25 -48.55 72.36 -41.42
C THR A 25 -47.37 72.25 -40.44
N GLY A 26 -46.81 73.39 -40.03
CA GLY A 26 -45.74 73.44 -39.02
C GLY A 26 -46.20 72.90 -37.66
N ALA A 27 -47.43 73.21 -37.25
CA ALA A 27 -48.01 72.71 -36.00
C ALA A 27 -48.26 71.19 -36.06
N VAL A 28 -48.86 70.68 -37.14
CA VAL A 28 -49.09 69.24 -37.33
C VAL A 28 -47.78 68.46 -37.37
N LEU A 29 -46.78 68.99 -38.08
CA LEU A 29 -45.45 68.39 -38.13
C LEU A 29 -44.81 68.34 -36.75
N ASN A 30 -44.88 69.43 -35.99
CA ASN A 30 -44.28 69.49 -34.65
C ASN A 30 -44.94 68.47 -33.70
N THR A 31 -46.27 68.35 -33.73
CA THR A 31 -47.00 67.35 -32.94
C THR A 31 -46.59 65.93 -33.31
N CYS A 32 -46.57 65.61 -34.61
CA CYS A 32 -46.13 64.29 -35.10
C CYS A 32 -44.67 63.98 -34.70
N LEU A 33 -43.80 64.98 -34.79
CA LEU A 33 -42.40 64.87 -34.40
C LEU A 33 -42.29 64.58 -32.90
N THR A 34 -43.00 65.33 -32.05
CA THR A 34 -42.97 65.12 -30.59
C THR A 34 -43.47 63.75 -30.17
N GLU A 35 -44.55 63.25 -30.77
CA GLU A 35 -45.08 61.90 -30.48
C GLU A 35 -44.05 60.81 -30.85
N LYS A 36 -43.44 60.90 -32.03
CA LYS A 36 -42.46 59.90 -32.48
C LYS A 36 -41.14 59.98 -31.71
N PHE A 37 -40.73 61.16 -31.26
CA PHE A 37 -39.55 61.30 -30.39
C PHE A 37 -39.73 60.57 -29.06
N GLU A 38 -40.92 60.64 -28.47
CA GLU A 38 -41.21 59.94 -27.22
C GLU A 38 -41.10 58.42 -27.38
N ASP A 39 -41.70 57.87 -28.44
CA ASP A 39 -41.65 56.44 -28.76
C ASP A 39 -40.22 55.94 -29.00
N VAL A 40 -39.43 56.69 -29.78
CA VAL A 40 -38.01 56.36 -30.05
C VAL A 40 -37.22 56.35 -28.74
N THR A 41 -37.47 57.32 -27.85
CA THR A 41 -36.80 57.40 -26.55
C THR A 41 -37.14 56.20 -25.67
N LYS A 42 -38.41 55.76 -25.66
CA LYS A 42 -38.84 54.55 -24.94
C LYS A 42 -38.13 53.30 -25.48
N VAL A 43 -38.09 53.12 -26.81
CA VAL A 43 -37.43 51.98 -27.44
C VAL A 43 -35.93 51.98 -27.13
N LEU A 44 -35.28 53.15 -27.20
CA LEU A 44 -33.85 53.28 -26.89
C LEU A 44 -33.56 52.93 -25.42
N ASN A 45 -34.41 53.35 -24.49
CA ASN A 45 -34.27 53.02 -23.07
C ASN A 45 -34.44 51.51 -22.81
N VAL A 46 -35.43 50.87 -23.42
CA VAL A 46 -35.62 49.42 -23.33
C VAL A 46 -34.43 48.68 -23.94
N TYR A 47 -33.96 49.13 -25.11
CA TYR A 47 -32.78 48.55 -25.76
C TYR A 47 -31.53 48.65 -24.88
N ASN A 48 -31.25 49.82 -24.31
CA ASN A 48 -30.12 50.03 -23.42
C ASN A 48 -30.21 49.14 -22.18
N PHE A 49 -31.39 49.06 -21.56
CA PHE A 49 -31.63 48.20 -20.40
C PHE A 49 -31.41 46.72 -20.72
N VAL A 50 -31.95 46.24 -21.84
CA VAL A 50 -31.77 44.85 -22.28
C VAL A 50 -30.30 44.59 -22.62
N SER A 51 -29.64 45.52 -23.31
CA SER A 51 -28.23 45.41 -23.69
C SER A 51 -27.33 45.32 -22.45
N GLU A 52 -27.56 46.16 -21.44
CA GLU A 52 -26.84 46.14 -20.17
C GLU A 52 -27.04 44.81 -19.43
N ARG A 53 -28.29 44.31 -19.37
CA ARG A 53 -28.60 43.01 -18.76
C ARG A 53 -27.93 41.85 -19.50
N VAL A 54 -27.94 41.86 -20.83
CA VAL A 54 -27.30 40.83 -21.65
C VAL A 54 -25.78 40.86 -21.43
N SER A 55 -25.17 42.04 -21.42
CA SER A 55 -23.74 42.22 -21.13
C SER A 55 -23.38 41.74 -19.72
N GLY A 56 -24.18 42.12 -18.72
CA GLY A 56 -24.04 41.67 -17.34
C GLY A 56 -24.11 40.15 -17.21
N ASN A 57 -25.13 39.52 -17.83
CA ASN A 57 -25.28 38.07 -17.85
C ASN A 57 -24.09 37.38 -18.54
N LEU A 58 -23.62 37.91 -19.67
CA LEU A 58 -22.47 37.36 -20.38
C LEU A 58 -21.20 37.42 -19.51
N SER A 59 -20.99 38.52 -18.80
CA SER A 59 -19.87 38.66 -17.87
C SER A 59 -19.96 37.67 -16.69
N ALA A 60 -21.16 37.45 -16.15
CA ALA A 60 -21.40 36.50 -15.07
C ALA A 60 -21.15 35.06 -15.53
N VAL A 61 -21.64 34.67 -16.72
CA VAL A 61 -21.36 33.36 -17.32
C VAL A 61 -19.86 33.17 -17.56
N ASN A 62 -19.17 34.19 -18.06
CA ASN A 62 -17.72 34.14 -18.26
C ASN A 62 -16.94 34.03 -16.95
N LYS A 63 -17.44 34.60 -15.85
CA LYS A 63 -16.89 34.41 -14.51
C LYS A 63 -17.09 32.98 -14.04
N ILE A 64 -18.33 32.47 -14.06
CA ILE A 64 -18.65 31.08 -13.66
C ILE A 64 -17.80 30.08 -14.46
N ARG A 65 -17.61 30.31 -15.76
CA ARG A 65 -16.76 29.47 -16.60
C ARG A 65 -15.30 29.45 -16.12
N ARG A 66 -14.74 30.60 -15.74
CA ARG A 66 -13.37 30.68 -15.20
C ARG A 66 -13.28 29.97 -13.85
N ASP A 67 -14.22 30.26 -12.95
CA ASP A 67 -14.26 29.64 -11.62
C ASP A 67 -14.37 28.11 -11.72
N LEU A 68 -15.14 27.57 -12.67
CA LEU A 68 -15.22 26.13 -12.94
C LEU A 68 -13.90 25.53 -13.44
N VAL A 69 -13.16 26.26 -14.29
CA VAL A 69 -11.84 25.83 -14.77
C VAL A 69 -10.84 25.80 -13.62
N ASP A 70 -10.89 26.79 -12.73
CA ASP A 70 -10.05 26.86 -11.54
C ASP A 70 -10.39 25.74 -10.55
N CYS A 71 -11.68 25.50 -10.28
CA CYS A 71 -12.11 24.36 -9.47
C CYS A 71 -11.65 23.02 -10.06
N LYS A 72 -11.71 22.86 -11.39
CA LYS A 72 -11.21 21.65 -12.07
C LYS A 72 -9.71 21.46 -11.86
N SER A 73 -8.92 22.53 -11.93
CA SER A 73 -7.46 22.44 -11.72
C SER A 73 -7.13 22.08 -10.26
N LEU A 74 -7.81 22.71 -9.30
CA LEU A 74 -7.66 22.40 -7.87
C LEU A 74 -8.04 20.95 -7.55
N LEU A 75 -9.14 20.45 -8.12
CA LEU A 75 -9.54 19.05 -7.96
C LEU A 75 -8.52 18.08 -8.58
N SER A 76 -7.95 18.43 -9.74
CA SER A 76 -6.90 17.61 -10.36
C SER A 76 -5.63 17.57 -9.52
N CYS A 77 -5.23 18.70 -8.93
CA CYS A 77 -4.09 18.78 -8.02
C CYS A 77 -4.34 17.95 -6.75
N ASN A 78 -5.52 18.08 -6.14
CA ASN A 78 -5.89 17.31 -4.95
C ASN A 78 -5.90 15.80 -5.23
N ARG A 79 -6.43 15.38 -6.38
CA ARG A 79 -6.40 13.98 -6.82
C ARG A 79 -4.98 13.44 -6.96
N GLU A 80 -4.06 14.22 -7.52
CA GLU A 80 -2.67 13.82 -7.69
C GLU A 80 -1.97 13.69 -6.34
N GLU A 81 -2.23 14.62 -5.42
CA GLU A 81 -1.67 14.57 -4.07
C GLU A 81 -2.18 13.35 -3.29
N LEU A 82 -3.47 13.03 -3.38
CA LEU A 82 -4.05 11.81 -2.82
C LEU A 82 -3.39 10.55 -3.38
N ARG A 83 -3.12 10.51 -4.69
CA ARG A 83 -2.42 9.39 -5.34
C ARG A 83 -0.99 9.25 -4.81
N ARG A 84 -0.28 10.37 -4.70
CA ARG A 84 1.09 10.42 -4.15
C ARG A 84 1.12 9.90 -2.71
N LEU A 85 0.25 10.41 -1.84
CA LEU A 85 0.14 9.99 -0.44
C LEU A 85 -0.26 8.52 -0.30
N TRP A 86 -1.12 8.01 -1.18
CA TRP A 86 -1.49 6.60 -1.16
C TRP A 86 -0.30 5.69 -1.50
N LEU A 87 0.51 6.05 -2.52
CA LEU A 87 1.73 5.32 -2.85
C LEU A 87 2.74 5.36 -1.70
N GLU A 88 2.94 6.55 -1.11
CA GLU A 88 3.82 6.73 0.05
C GLU A 88 3.36 5.87 1.24
N LEU A 89 2.05 5.79 1.50
CA LEU A 89 1.49 4.94 2.55
C LEU A 89 1.70 3.44 2.27
N VAL A 90 1.57 3.00 1.02
CA VAL A 90 1.85 1.61 0.63
C VAL A 90 3.32 1.27 0.85
N GLU A 91 4.22 2.17 0.44
CA GLU A 91 5.67 2.02 0.65
C GLU A 91 6.03 1.99 2.14
N GLN A 92 5.50 2.93 2.93
CA GLN A 92 5.72 2.98 4.37
C GLN A 92 5.25 1.71 5.08
N ARG A 93 4.09 1.15 4.70
CA ARG A 93 3.61 -0.14 5.24
C ARG A 93 4.59 -1.25 4.93
N ARG A 94 5.09 -1.32 3.69
CA ARG A 94 6.09 -2.31 3.31
C ARG A 94 7.39 -2.13 4.10
N CYS A 95 7.84 -0.89 4.33
CA CYS A 95 8.99 -0.62 5.17
C CYS A 95 8.79 -1.11 6.60
N ILE A 96 7.62 -0.88 7.20
CA ILE A 96 7.30 -1.37 8.56
C ILE A 96 7.35 -2.89 8.62
N GLU A 97 6.72 -3.58 7.66
CA GLU A 97 6.78 -5.05 7.58
C GLU A 97 8.24 -5.56 7.51
N LEU A 98 9.08 -4.92 6.71
CA LEU A 98 10.49 -5.30 6.59
C LEU A 98 11.27 -5.02 7.88
N VAL A 99 10.96 -3.93 8.58
CA VAL A 99 11.56 -3.61 9.89
C VAL A 99 11.15 -4.64 10.94
N ASP A 100 9.87 -5.02 11.01
CA ASP A 100 9.41 -6.06 11.93
C ASP A 100 10.13 -7.40 11.67
N ILE A 101 10.35 -7.74 10.41
CA ILE A 101 11.10 -8.94 10.05
C ILE A 101 12.57 -8.83 10.49
N LEU A 102 13.18 -7.65 10.33
CA LEU A 102 14.56 -7.40 10.73
C LEU A 102 14.72 -7.50 12.26
N ASP A 103 13.80 -6.93 13.04
CA ASP A 103 13.81 -7.00 14.51
C ASP A 103 13.68 -8.44 14.99
N ARG A 104 12.78 -9.21 14.37
CA ARG A 104 12.63 -10.65 14.67
C ARG A 104 13.92 -11.42 14.37
N LEU A 105 14.58 -11.11 13.26
CA LEU A 105 15.82 -11.78 12.89
C LEU A 105 17.00 -11.36 13.79
N GLN A 106 17.04 -10.11 14.25
CA GLN A 106 18.04 -9.64 15.20
C GLN A 106 17.89 -10.31 16.57
N SER A 107 16.65 -10.53 17.03
CA SER A 107 16.36 -11.21 18.31
C SER A 107 16.49 -12.74 18.25
N ALA A 108 16.45 -13.33 17.05
CA ALA A 108 16.52 -14.77 16.82
C ALA A 108 17.76 -15.47 17.40
N PRO A 109 19.02 -14.99 17.22
CA PRO A 109 20.20 -15.64 17.79
C PRO A 109 20.17 -15.69 19.33
N ASP A 110 19.64 -14.66 19.98
CA ASP A 110 19.48 -14.60 21.43
C ASP A 110 18.42 -15.59 21.92
N ALA A 111 17.25 -15.62 21.25
CA ALA A 111 16.20 -16.60 21.53
C ALA A 111 16.67 -18.05 21.28
N LEU A 112 17.54 -18.25 20.30
CA LEU A 112 18.13 -19.56 20.04
C LEU A 112 19.13 -19.95 21.13
N ALA A 113 19.92 -18.99 21.63
CA ALA A 113 20.84 -19.24 22.73
C ALA A 113 20.10 -19.69 23.99
N THR A 114 18.94 -19.09 24.30
CA THR A 114 18.12 -19.51 25.45
C THR A 114 17.53 -20.91 25.26
N LEU A 115 17.01 -21.24 24.08
CA LEU A 115 16.47 -22.57 23.79
C LEU A 115 17.54 -23.67 23.84
N VAL A 116 18.75 -23.38 23.34
CA VAL A 116 19.90 -24.29 23.43
C VAL A 116 20.30 -24.53 24.89
N ASN A 117 20.26 -23.50 25.73
CA ASN A 117 20.55 -23.62 27.17
C ASN A 117 19.50 -24.45 27.92
N VAL A 118 18.22 -24.35 27.53
CA VAL A 118 17.11 -25.13 28.11
C VAL A 118 17.02 -26.55 27.51
N HIS A 119 17.87 -26.88 26.52
CA HIS A 119 17.86 -28.15 25.78
C HIS A 119 16.54 -28.46 25.04
N ALA A 120 15.79 -27.41 24.68
CA ALA A 120 14.58 -27.48 23.87
C ALA A 120 14.95 -27.58 22.37
N TRP A 121 15.52 -28.72 21.98
CA TRP A 121 16.06 -28.94 20.62
C TRP A 121 15.01 -28.93 19.49
N PRO A 122 13.79 -29.45 19.67
CA PRO A 122 12.74 -29.37 18.65
C PRO A 122 12.41 -27.91 18.30
N GLU A 123 12.14 -27.10 19.32
CA GLU A 123 11.79 -25.69 19.21
C GLU A 123 12.97 -24.85 18.67
N ALA A 124 14.19 -25.17 19.10
CA ALA A 124 15.40 -24.54 18.56
C ALA A 124 15.60 -24.82 17.07
N THR A 125 15.31 -26.05 16.63
CA THR A 125 15.42 -26.44 15.22
C THR A 125 14.32 -25.79 14.38
N GLU A 126 13.09 -25.73 14.89
CA GLU A 126 11.98 -25.05 14.21
C GLU A 126 12.28 -23.55 14.02
N LEU A 127 12.73 -22.86 15.07
CA LEU A 127 13.12 -21.45 15.00
C LEU A 127 14.29 -21.24 14.02
N MET A 128 15.26 -22.16 14.01
CA MET A 128 16.39 -22.14 13.07
C MET A 128 15.94 -22.31 11.61
N LEU A 129 15.02 -23.23 11.34
CA LEU A 129 14.47 -23.42 10.00
C LEU A 129 13.67 -22.19 9.55
N TYR A 130 12.82 -21.67 10.42
CA TYR A 130 12.03 -20.47 10.16
C TYR A 130 12.91 -19.25 9.81
N THR A 131 13.94 -18.99 10.63
CA THR A 131 14.87 -17.87 10.44
C THR A 131 15.75 -18.03 9.20
N ASN A 132 16.12 -19.27 8.84
CA ASN A 132 16.85 -19.56 7.62
C ASN A 132 16.00 -19.34 6.35
N GLU A 133 14.72 -19.71 6.36
CA GLU A 133 13.81 -19.39 5.24
C GLU A 133 13.61 -17.88 5.08
N LEU A 134 13.52 -17.15 6.21
CA LEU A 134 13.43 -15.69 6.22
C LEU A 134 14.69 -15.03 5.64
N LEU A 135 15.87 -15.58 5.92
CA LEU A 135 17.16 -15.10 5.41
C LEU A 135 17.36 -15.31 3.91
N LYS A 136 16.73 -16.32 3.32
CA LYS A 136 16.75 -16.58 1.87
C LYS A 136 15.83 -15.63 1.09
N SER A 137 14.90 -14.95 1.77
CA SER A 137 13.96 -14.00 1.17
C SER A 137 14.60 -12.64 0.85
N GLU A 138 13.78 -11.63 0.51
CA GLU A 138 14.15 -10.28 0.06
C GLU A 138 15.14 -9.51 0.96
N ILE A 139 15.42 -9.99 2.16
CA ILE A 139 16.27 -9.39 3.19
C ILE A 139 17.75 -9.84 3.05
N ALA A 140 18.02 -10.79 2.14
CA ALA A 140 19.36 -11.31 1.87
C ALA A 140 20.38 -10.22 1.46
N ILE A 141 19.92 -9.10 0.90
CA ILE A 141 20.78 -8.04 0.34
C ILE A 141 21.25 -7.04 1.42
N VAL A 142 20.62 -7.00 2.59
CA VAL A 142 20.91 -5.98 3.62
C VAL A 142 22.30 -6.20 4.25
N PRO A 143 23.26 -5.26 4.11
CA PRO A 143 24.63 -5.41 4.64
C PRO A 143 24.71 -5.35 6.17
N ALA A 144 23.83 -4.58 6.81
CA ALA A 144 23.77 -4.45 8.27
C ALA A 144 23.46 -5.79 8.98
N LEU A 145 22.88 -6.75 8.26
CA LEU A 145 22.50 -8.05 8.77
C LEU A 145 23.64 -9.08 8.69
N GLN A 146 24.81 -8.71 8.15
CA GLN A 146 25.88 -9.67 7.90
C GLN A 146 26.44 -10.30 9.18
N SER A 147 26.52 -9.56 10.28
CA SER A 147 26.93 -10.09 11.59
C SER A 147 25.92 -11.08 12.15
N VAL A 148 24.62 -10.80 12.01
CA VAL A 148 23.54 -11.70 12.45
C VAL A 148 23.51 -12.96 11.59
N LYS A 149 23.73 -12.84 10.28
CA LYS A 149 23.85 -13.99 9.36
C LYS A 149 24.99 -14.91 9.74
N THR A 150 26.16 -14.36 10.03
CA THR A 150 27.31 -15.18 10.43
C THR A 150 27.08 -15.85 11.78
N ASP A 151 26.50 -15.14 12.75
CA ASP A 151 26.18 -15.73 14.06
C ASP A 151 25.13 -16.85 13.93
N LEU A 152 24.04 -16.63 13.20
CA LEU A 152 23.04 -17.66 12.96
C LEU A 152 23.62 -18.86 12.20
N ALA A 153 24.51 -18.63 11.23
CA ALA A 153 25.21 -19.72 10.53
C ALA A 153 26.11 -20.55 11.47
N HIS A 154 26.79 -19.90 12.42
CA HIS A 154 27.57 -20.60 13.44
C HIS A 154 26.66 -21.41 14.38
N LYS A 155 25.55 -20.84 14.84
CA LYS A 155 24.58 -21.53 15.69
C LYS A 155 23.91 -22.70 14.96
N HIS A 156 23.61 -22.53 13.68
CA HIS A 156 23.10 -23.59 12.81
C HIS A 156 24.06 -24.78 12.77
N LYS A 157 25.33 -24.51 12.45
CA LYS A 157 26.38 -25.53 12.45
C LYS A 157 26.51 -26.21 13.82
N PHE A 158 26.50 -25.43 14.90
CA PHE A 158 26.58 -25.95 16.26
C PHE A 158 25.44 -26.93 16.59
N ILE A 159 24.19 -26.55 16.30
CA ILE A 159 23.02 -27.41 16.55
C ILE A 159 23.13 -28.70 15.73
N VAL A 160 23.45 -28.59 14.44
CA VAL A 160 23.60 -29.74 13.53
C VAL A 160 24.70 -30.69 14.02
N ASP A 161 25.87 -30.17 14.37
CA ASP A 161 27.00 -30.97 14.84
C ASP A 161 26.70 -31.63 16.20
N HIS A 162 26.01 -30.91 17.09
CA HIS A 162 25.57 -31.43 18.37
C HIS A 162 24.54 -32.56 18.20
N LEU A 163 23.54 -32.38 17.34
CA LEU A 163 22.52 -33.40 17.05
C LEU A 163 23.16 -34.65 16.43
N LYS A 164 24.06 -34.46 15.45
CA LYS A 164 24.84 -35.55 14.83
C LYS A 164 25.66 -36.32 15.86
N LYS A 165 26.34 -35.62 16.78
CA LYS A 165 27.12 -36.26 17.84
C LYS A 165 26.22 -37.06 18.78
N ARG A 166 25.09 -36.48 19.23
CA ARG A 166 24.14 -37.16 20.11
C ARG A 166 23.57 -38.41 19.45
N LEU A 167 23.21 -38.32 18.17
CA LEU A 167 22.76 -39.45 17.37
C LEU A 167 23.81 -40.55 17.27
N ARG A 168 25.07 -40.22 16.98
CA ARG A 168 26.15 -41.22 16.96
C ARG A 168 26.30 -41.92 18.31
N CYS A 169 26.25 -41.16 19.40
CA CYS A 169 26.34 -41.74 20.74
C CYS A 169 25.14 -42.66 21.06
N LEU A 170 23.93 -42.31 20.66
CA LEU A 170 22.74 -43.13 20.91
C LEU A 170 22.69 -44.38 20.02
N LEU A 171 23.08 -44.27 18.75
CA LEU A 171 22.97 -45.36 17.77
C LEU A 171 24.15 -46.32 17.80
N TYR A 172 25.35 -45.84 18.12
CA TYR A 172 26.57 -46.65 18.05
C TYR A 172 27.24 -46.76 19.42
N ASP A 173 27.62 -45.66 20.06
CA ASP A 173 28.50 -45.73 21.25
C ASP A 173 27.81 -46.35 22.48
N ARG A 174 26.56 -45.98 22.76
CA ARG A 174 25.76 -46.50 23.88
C ARG A 174 25.41 -47.99 23.72
N PRO A 175 24.91 -48.48 22.56
CA PRO A 175 24.68 -49.90 22.40
C PRO A 175 25.99 -50.71 22.35
N ILE A 176 27.04 -50.22 21.71
CA ILE A 176 28.35 -50.91 21.67
C ILE A 176 28.94 -51.01 23.08
N SER A 177 28.90 -49.93 23.88
CA SER A 177 29.38 -49.97 25.28
C SER A 177 28.56 -50.94 26.15
N LEU A 178 27.23 -50.99 25.99
CA LEU A 178 26.39 -51.97 26.70
C LEU A 178 26.70 -53.41 26.29
N ILE A 179 26.95 -53.66 25.00
CA ILE A 179 27.36 -54.98 24.49
C ILE A 179 28.74 -55.35 25.05
N LEU A 180 29.70 -54.44 25.03
CA LEU A 180 31.04 -54.65 25.58
C LEU A 180 31.01 -54.86 27.09
N GLU A 181 30.22 -54.10 27.84
CA GLU A 181 30.06 -54.26 29.28
C GLU A 181 29.42 -55.61 29.62
N LYS A 182 28.43 -56.05 28.84
CA LYS A 182 27.85 -57.39 28.95
C LYS A 182 28.89 -58.47 28.65
N HIS A 183 29.73 -58.29 27.63
CA HIS A 183 30.81 -59.23 27.30
C HIS A 183 31.95 -59.24 28.32
N MET A 184 32.28 -58.10 28.93
CA MET A 184 33.27 -58.00 30.01
C MET A 184 32.76 -58.66 31.29
N LYS A 185 31.49 -58.45 31.66
CA LYS A 185 30.82 -59.18 32.77
C LYS A 185 30.77 -60.69 32.50
N LEU A 186 30.54 -61.10 31.25
CA LEU A 186 30.64 -62.51 30.82
C LEU A 186 32.09 -63.04 30.79
N SER A 187 33.12 -62.19 30.78
CA SER A 187 34.53 -62.60 30.85
C SER A 187 35.00 -62.81 32.30
N ASP A 188 34.44 -62.07 33.26
CA ASP A 188 34.62 -62.36 34.69
C ASP A 188 33.89 -63.66 35.10
N VAL A 189 32.72 -63.95 34.50
CA VAL A 189 32.01 -65.23 34.70
C VAL A 189 32.70 -66.39 33.97
N ARG A 190 33.37 -66.16 32.84
CA ARG A 190 34.12 -67.20 32.09
C ARG A 190 35.39 -67.69 32.76
N LYS A 191 35.88 -67.03 33.81
CA LYS A 191 36.97 -67.58 34.64
C LYS A 191 36.52 -68.71 35.57
N LEU A 192 35.21 -69.01 35.65
CA LEU A 192 34.71 -70.07 36.53
C LEU A 192 33.90 -71.19 35.86
N VAL A 193 33.49 -71.10 34.60
CA VAL A 193 32.73 -72.18 33.96
C VAL A 193 32.98 -72.26 32.45
N GLU A 194 33.35 -73.45 31.98
CA GLU A 194 33.46 -73.85 30.56
C GLU A 194 32.10 -73.91 29.83
N PRO A 195 32.08 -73.89 28.49
CA PRO A 195 31.00 -73.27 27.73
C PRO A 195 29.88 -74.25 27.37
N SER A 196 28.69 -74.02 27.91
CA SER A 196 27.47 -74.41 27.22
C SER A 196 26.34 -73.40 27.45
N GLN A 197 25.85 -72.92 26.32
CA GLN A 197 24.48 -72.42 26.12
C GLN A 197 24.15 -71.05 26.73
N TRP A 198 23.87 -70.06 25.86
CA TRP A 198 23.06 -68.91 26.26
C TRP A 198 21.69 -68.95 25.57
N PRO A 199 20.61 -69.05 26.36
CA PRO A 199 19.26 -68.85 25.91
C PRO A 199 18.91 -67.36 25.81
N TYR A 200 17.79 -67.14 25.12
CA TYR A 200 17.13 -65.87 24.86
C TYR A 200 16.53 -65.26 26.15
N SER A 201 16.39 -63.92 26.12
CA SER A 201 15.61 -63.01 26.98
C SER A 201 15.96 -62.85 28.47
N GLU A 202 16.24 -61.60 28.86
CA GLU A 202 15.42 -60.88 29.84
C GLU A 202 15.69 -59.37 29.75
N GLN A 203 14.61 -58.61 29.61
CA GLN A 203 14.59 -57.14 29.56
C GLN A 203 14.91 -56.58 30.95
N LYS A 204 15.94 -55.73 31.05
CA LYS A 204 16.07 -54.78 32.15
C LYS A 204 15.87 -53.38 31.60
N SER A 205 14.78 -52.75 32.03
CA SER A 205 14.42 -51.37 31.79
C SER A 205 15.58 -50.45 32.16
N THR A 206 16.29 -49.94 31.15
CA THR A 206 17.11 -48.74 31.31
C THR A 206 16.15 -47.57 31.38
N ASN A 207 16.13 -46.86 32.51
CA ASN A 207 15.36 -45.64 32.68
C ASN A 207 15.72 -44.66 31.55
N PHE A 208 14.82 -44.56 30.58
CA PHE A 208 14.82 -43.55 29.53
C PHE A 208 14.31 -42.27 30.19
N THR A 209 15.09 -41.19 30.17
CA THR A 209 14.51 -39.89 30.48
C THR A 209 13.54 -39.52 29.36
N ASP A 210 12.40 -38.92 29.72
CA ASP A 210 11.33 -38.55 28.79
C ASP A 210 11.86 -37.70 27.61
N ASP A 211 12.90 -36.89 27.86
CA ASP A 211 13.60 -36.09 26.84
C ASP A 211 14.38 -36.92 25.81
N ASP A 212 14.98 -38.05 26.23
CA ASP A 212 15.64 -38.96 25.29
C ASP A 212 14.57 -39.63 24.40
N VAL A 213 13.40 -40.00 24.95
CA VAL A 213 12.32 -40.66 24.17
C VAL A 213 11.78 -39.67 23.14
N LYS A 214 11.50 -38.44 23.58
CA LYS A 214 11.03 -37.35 22.73
C LYS A 214 12.03 -37.02 21.63
N THR A 215 13.33 -36.97 21.95
CA THR A 215 14.38 -36.71 20.95
C THR A 215 14.44 -37.81 19.90
N ILE A 216 14.33 -39.08 20.31
CA ILE A 216 14.35 -40.21 19.36
C ILE A 216 13.08 -40.27 18.52
N LEU A 217 11.91 -40.06 19.12
CA LEU A 217 10.65 -39.98 18.39
C LEU A 217 10.64 -38.78 17.42
N PHE A 218 11.18 -37.64 17.81
CA PHE A 218 11.32 -36.46 16.95
C PHE A 218 12.26 -36.72 15.77
N ILE A 219 13.41 -37.35 16.02
CA ILE A 219 14.35 -37.70 14.93
C ILE A 219 13.74 -38.76 14.00
N ALA A 220 13.05 -39.77 14.55
CA ALA A 220 12.32 -40.76 13.76
C ALA A 220 11.18 -40.11 12.94
N PHE A 221 10.49 -39.12 13.51
CA PHE A 221 9.44 -38.36 12.85
C PHE A 221 10.00 -37.48 11.72
N ILE A 222 11.13 -36.82 11.92
CA ILE A 222 11.85 -36.09 10.85
C ILE A 222 12.26 -37.06 9.73
N TRP A 223 12.77 -38.24 10.08
CA TRP A 223 13.21 -39.25 9.11
C TRP A 223 12.04 -39.85 8.30
N LEU A 224 10.85 -39.97 8.91
CA LEU A 224 9.61 -40.43 8.26
C LEU A 224 8.89 -39.33 7.46
N ALA A 225 8.92 -38.08 7.94
CA ALA A 225 8.24 -36.94 7.30
C ALA A 225 9.05 -36.36 6.12
N HIS A 226 10.38 -36.47 6.16
CA HIS A 226 11.28 -36.03 5.09
C HIS A 226 12.04 -37.21 4.48
N GLY A 227 11.31 -38.19 3.95
CA GLY A 227 11.89 -39.20 3.07
C GLY A 227 12.77 -38.53 2.00
N CYS A 228 14.08 -38.77 2.07
CA CYS A 228 15.11 -38.35 1.12
C CYS A 228 15.16 -36.86 0.77
N CYS A 229 15.83 -36.04 1.59
CA CYS A 229 16.58 -34.86 1.11
C CYS A 229 17.82 -34.62 1.98
N PHE A 230 18.75 -35.58 1.96
CA PHE A 230 20.13 -35.35 2.40
C PHE A 230 21.09 -35.92 1.34
N THR A 231 20.88 -35.51 0.08
CA THR A 231 21.92 -35.64 -0.95
C THR A 231 22.74 -34.37 -0.94
N THR A 232 23.96 -34.53 -0.41
CA THR A 232 25.19 -33.83 -0.78
C THR A 232 25.09 -32.85 -1.96
N GLU A 233 25.30 -31.57 -1.71
CA GLU A 233 25.90 -30.67 -2.69
C GLU A 233 27.10 -29.96 -2.05
N SER A 234 28.23 -30.21 -2.69
CA SER A 234 29.56 -29.61 -2.57
C SER A 234 29.61 -28.17 -3.07
#